data_AF-A0A800BQ81-F1
#
_entry.id   AF-A0A800BQ81-F1
#
_cell.length_a   1.000
_cell.length_b   1.000
_cell.length_c   1.000
_cell.angle_alpha   90.00
_cell.angle_beta   90.00
_cell.angle_gamma   90.00
#
_symmetry.space_group_name_H-M   'P 1'
#
loop_
_entity.id
_entity.type
_entity.pdbx_description
1 polymer ?
#
loop_
_entity_poly.entity_id
_entity_poly.type
_entity_poly.pdbx_seq_one_letter_code
_entity_poly.pdbx_strand_id
1 'polypeptide(L)'
;EVTREEIIKETDLSFIFEDEVLKRAINLIREGYFSSAFMAFADLEEIAVLQESQRKAKIFQWLADLYAKWDILRYEEAGRSMRKILNEPDIKNYTLYTDLFNVLQGQSESLAKLKGCDMREYIIDLYHNAKRRLSQGNFPDTLWRFITIYELVLKLKATEAIARNYHLKVDTESFATSIASHRTIVKDMLKNAFDLRNIMDNREFYKKVPASLSKDHAERILEYLKDTLPKSISQFPIKKMVDKRNALLHRMKFPNEAGMHKDLDVIKEVINIALGHDPEKGYSLSVQTLDDLCKIIKEIYRKAG
;
A
#
# COMPACT_ATOMS: atom_id res chain seq x y z
N GLU A 1 -59.59 -35.85 -9.39
CA GLU A 1 -58.73 -35.36 -10.48
C GLU A 1 -57.91 -34.21 -9.96
N VAL A 2 -56.59 -34.39 -9.89
CA VAL A 2 -55.66 -33.29 -9.65
C VAL A 2 -55.54 -32.57 -10.98
N THR A 3 -56.01 -31.33 -11.05
CA THR A 3 -55.92 -30.51 -12.26
C THR A 3 -54.44 -30.32 -12.61
N ARG A 4 -54.15 -30.38 -13.92
CA ARG A 4 -52.83 -30.23 -14.58
C ARG A 4 -52.07 -28.92 -14.28
N GLU A 5 -52.52 -28.14 -13.31
CA GLU A 5 -51.81 -27.03 -12.68
C GLU A 5 -50.96 -27.57 -11.50
N GLU A 6 -50.39 -28.76 -11.67
CA GLU A 6 -49.38 -29.32 -10.79
C GLU A 6 -48.15 -28.41 -10.83
N ILE A 7 -48.11 -27.51 -9.85
CA ILE A 7 -46.90 -27.10 -9.13
C ILE A 7 -45.72 -26.88 -10.07
N ILE A 8 -45.71 -25.74 -10.77
CA ILE A 8 -44.44 -25.14 -11.16
C ILE A 8 -43.79 -24.70 -9.85
N LYS A 9 -43.03 -25.60 -9.22
CA LYS A 9 -42.04 -25.20 -8.22
C LYS A 9 -41.09 -24.26 -8.96
N GLU A 10 -41.23 -22.96 -8.70
CA GLU A 10 -40.20 -21.99 -9.06
C GLU A 10 -38.86 -22.59 -8.61
N THR A 11 -38.01 -22.89 -9.59
CA THR A 11 -36.70 -23.42 -9.30
C THR A 11 -35.92 -22.25 -8.73
N ASP A 12 -35.66 -22.28 -7.43
CA ASP A 12 -34.91 -21.22 -6.76
C ASP A 12 -33.46 -21.24 -7.26
N LEU A 13 -33.18 -20.42 -8.28
CA LEU A 13 -31.87 -20.29 -8.91
C LEU A 13 -30.91 -19.43 -8.06
N SER A 14 -31.35 -18.90 -6.92
CA SER A 14 -30.56 -17.99 -6.06
C SER A 14 -29.19 -18.55 -5.69
N PHE A 15 -29.09 -19.86 -5.45
CA PHE A 15 -27.82 -20.53 -5.17
C PHE A 15 -26.81 -20.46 -6.33
N ILE A 16 -27.27 -20.52 -7.58
CA ILE A 16 -26.41 -20.38 -8.77
C ILE A 16 -25.89 -18.94 -8.87
N PHE A 17 -26.72 -17.96 -8.53
CA PHE A 17 -26.32 -16.56 -8.51
C PHE A 17 -25.32 -16.27 -7.38
N GLU A 18 -25.49 -16.86 -6.18
CA GLU A 18 -24.55 -16.70 -5.07
C GLU A 18 -23.12 -17.12 -5.45
N ASP A 19 -22.91 -18.31 -6.03
CA ASP A 19 -21.56 -18.80 -6.39
C ASP A 19 -20.91 -17.94 -7.47
N GLU A 20 -21.67 -17.46 -8.46
CA GLU A 20 -21.15 -16.57 -9.51
C GLU A 20 -20.79 -15.17 -8.96
N VAL A 21 -21.64 -14.59 -8.10
CA VAL A 21 -21.34 -13.30 -7.45
C VAL A 21 -20.12 -13.44 -6.52
N LEU A 22 -20.02 -14.53 -5.76
CA LEU A 22 -18.86 -14.82 -4.92
C LEU A 22 -17.58 -14.95 -5.75
N LYS A 23 -17.58 -15.73 -6.85
CA LYS A 23 -16.42 -15.86 -7.74
C LYS A 23 -15.98 -14.50 -8.26
N ARG A 24 -16.93 -13.68 -8.70
CA ARG A 24 -16.66 -12.31 -9.16
C ARG A 24 -16.03 -11.46 -8.06
N ALA A 25 -16.61 -11.45 -6.85
CA ALA A 25 -16.08 -10.69 -5.71
C ALA A 25 -14.65 -11.11 -5.35
N ILE A 26 -14.37 -12.42 -5.30
CA ILE A 26 -13.04 -12.97 -5.04
C ILE A 26 -12.04 -12.55 -6.13
N ASN A 27 -12.42 -12.61 -7.41
CA ASN A 27 -11.55 -12.17 -8.50
C ASN A 27 -11.23 -10.68 -8.40
N LEU A 28 -12.21 -9.84 -8.02
CA LEU A 28 -11.98 -8.41 -7.78
C LEU A 28 -11.02 -8.16 -6.62
N ILE A 29 -11.07 -8.94 -5.52
CA ILE A 29 -10.07 -8.88 -4.44
C ILE A 29 -8.68 -9.24 -4.98
N ARG A 30 -8.56 -10.36 -5.72
CA ARG A 30 -7.28 -10.82 -6.30
C ARG A 30 -6.64 -9.76 -7.20
N GLU A 31 -7.45 -9.10 -8.01
CA GLU A 31 -7.01 -8.06 -8.95
C GLU A 31 -6.81 -6.68 -8.28
N GLY A 32 -7.11 -6.56 -6.98
CA GLY A 32 -6.96 -5.30 -6.23
C GLY A 32 -8.05 -4.26 -6.52
N TYR A 33 -9.19 -4.65 -7.08
CA TYR A 33 -10.36 -3.78 -7.29
C TYR A 33 -11.27 -3.79 -6.05
N PHE A 34 -10.73 -3.37 -4.91
CA PHE A 34 -11.39 -3.52 -3.60
C PHE A 34 -12.74 -2.80 -3.48
N SER A 35 -12.89 -1.61 -4.06
CA SER A 35 -14.19 -0.90 -4.07
C SER A 35 -15.25 -1.66 -4.88
N SER A 36 -14.86 -2.26 -6.00
CA SER A 36 -15.76 -3.10 -6.79
C SER A 36 -16.09 -4.40 -6.06
N ALA A 37 -15.11 -4.99 -5.35
CA ALA A 37 -15.34 -6.16 -4.52
C ALA A 37 -16.31 -5.86 -3.36
N PHE A 38 -16.21 -4.67 -2.74
CA PHE A 38 -17.16 -4.21 -1.73
C PHE A 38 -18.59 -4.21 -2.26
N MET A 39 -18.81 -3.66 -3.45
CA MET A 39 -20.14 -3.68 -4.09
C MET A 39 -20.60 -5.12 -4.37
N ALA A 40 -19.72 -5.97 -4.92
CA ALA A 40 -20.07 -7.35 -5.21
C ALA A 40 -20.41 -8.17 -3.95
N PHE A 41 -19.75 -7.92 -2.81
CA PHE A 41 -20.13 -8.53 -1.54
C PHE A 41 -21.41 -7.94 -0.94
N ALA A 42 -21.73 -6.68 -1.23
CA ALA A 42 -23.03 -6.10 -0.88
C ALA A 42 -24.16 -6.79 -1.65
N ASP A 43 -23.99 -6.98 -2.96
CA ASP A 43 -24.92 -7.72 -3.80
C ASP A 43 -25.08 -9.16 -3.28
N LEU A 44 -23.97 -9.80 -2.87
CA LEU A 44 -23.99 -11.15 -2.30
C LEU A 44 -24.76 -11.22 -0.97
N GLU A 45 -24.62 -10.20 -0.10
CA GLU A 45 -25.39 -10.11 1.14
C GLU A 45 -26.90 -9.99 0.87
N GLU A 46 -27.28 -9.28 -0.20
CA GLU A 46 -28.68 -9.08 -0.57
C GLU A 46 -29.33 -10.34 -1.16
N ILE A 47 -28.62 -11.06 -2.04
CA ILE A 47 -29.18 -12.24 -2.73
C ILE A 47 -29.05 -13.53 -1.91
N ALA A 48 -28.22 -13.54 -0.86
CA ALA A 48 -27.97 -14.75 -0.09
C ALA A 48 -29.24 -15.21 0.65
N VAL A 49 -29.60 -16.48 0.46
CA VAL A 49 -30.84 -17.06 1.02
C VAL A 49 -30.68 -17.39 2.50
N LEU A 50 -29.51 -17.91 2.88
CA LEU A 50 -29.23 -18.32 4.25
C LEU A 50 -28.68 -17.14 5.06
N GLN A 51 -29.19 -16.96 6.28
CA GLN A 51 -28.71 -15.92 7.20
C GLN A 51 -27.19 -16.02 7.46
N GLU A 52 -26.65 -17.25 7.47
CA GLU A 52 -25.21 -17.47 7.62
C GLU A 52 -24.41 -16.95 6.40
N SER A 53 -24.89 -17.21 5.18
CA SER A 53 -24.28 -16.69 3.94
C SER A 53 -24.32 -15.16 3.90
N GLN A 54 -25.46 -14.56 4.29
CA GLN A 54 -25.59 -13.10 4.41
C GLN A 54 -24.55 -12.53 5.39
N ARG A 55 -24.38 -13.19 6.55
CA ARG A 55 -23.42 -12.78 7.57
C ARG A 55 -21.97 -12.89 7.08
N LYS A 56 -21.63 -13.96 6.37
CA LYS A 56 -20.31 -14.14 5.71
C LYS A 56 -20.07 -13.04 4.67
N ALA A 57 -21.04 -12.79 3.80
CA ALA A 57 -20.97 -11.75 2.77
C ALA A 57 -20.72 -10.36 3.38
N LYS A 58 -21.44 -10.03 4.47
CA LYS A 58 -21.24 -8.78 5.22
C LYS A 58 -19.83 -8.63 5.80
N ILE A 59 -19.27 -9.70 6.36
CA ILE A 59 -17.89 -9.70 6.87
C ILE A 59 -16.90 -9.43 5.72
N PHE A 60 -17.09 -10.09 4.57
CA PHE A 60 -16.24 -9.89 3.39
C PHE A 60 -16.43 -8.52 2.72
N GLN A 61 -17.62 -7.95 2.80
CA GLN A 61 -17.87 -6.57 2.44
C GLN A 61 -17.01 -5.62 3.31
N TRP A 62 -17.01 -5.78 4.64
CA TRP A 62 -16.16 -4.96 5.53
C TRP A 62 -14.66 -5.13 5.24
N LEU A 63 -14.25 -6.36 4.93
CA LEU A 63 -12.88 -6.68 4.53
C LEU A 63 -12.48 -5.97 3.23
N ALA A 64 -13.35 -5.97 2.22
CA ALA A 64 -13.11 -5.24 0.97
C ALA A 64 -13.02 -3.72 1.19
N ASP A 65 -13.87 -3.15 2.05
CA ASP A 65 -13.82 -1.74 2.44
C ASP A 65 -12.51 -1.37 3.18
N LEU A 66 -12.07 -2.24 4.10
CA LEU A 66 -10.77 -2.10 4.77
C LEU A 66 -9.63 -1.98 3.74
N TYR A 67 -9.56 -2.91 2.79
CA TYR A 67 -8.50 -2.89 1.79
C TYR A 67 -8.64 -1.75 0.79
N ALA A 68 -9.87 -1.33 0.46
CA ALA A 68 -10.09 -0.13 -0.36
C ALA A 68 -9.49 1.11 0.30
N LYS A 69 -9.71 1.29 1.62
CA LYS A 69 -9.13 2.39 2.40
C LYS A 69 -7.62 2.32 2.48
N TRP A 70 -7.06 1.13 2.70
CA TRP A 70 -5.62 0.92 2.72
C TRP A 70 -5.01 1.25 1.35
N ASP A 71 -5.62 0.78 0.27
CA ASP A 71 -5.12 0.94 -1.09
C ASP A 71 -5.09 2.41 -1.58
N ILE A 72 -5.91 3.27 -0.99
CA ILE A 72 -5.87 4.73 -1.20
C ILE A 72 -5.10 5.48 -0.11
N LEU A 73 -4.27 4.77 0.66
CA LEU A 73 -3.36 5.29 1.69
C LEU A 73 -4.07 5.96 2.88
N ARG A 74 -5.35 5.66 3.12
CA ARG A 74 -6.10 6.14 4.30
C ARG A 74 -5.89 5.21 5.49
N TYR A 75 -4.63 5.08 5.94
CA TYR A 75 -4.22 4.11 6.95
C TYR A 75 -4.94 4.25 8.30
N GLU A 76 -5.30 5.48 8.70
CA GLU A 76 -6.09 5.73 9.90
C GLU A 76 -7.49 5.11 9.84
N GLU A 77 -8.13 5.19 8.68
CA GLU A 77 -9.46 4.62 8.46
C GLU A 77 -9.40 3.13 8.26
N ALA A 78 -8.43 2.63 7.49
CA ALA A 78 -8.14 1.21 7.40
C ALA A 78 -7.89 0.63 8.81
N GLY A 79 -7.10 1.28 9.65
CA GLY A 79 -6.82 0.83 11.02
C GLY A 79 -8.07 0.76 11.90
N ARG A 80 -9.02 1.69 11.71
CA ARG A 80 -10.34 1.62 12.38
C ARG A 80 -11.18 0.46 11.87
N SER A 81 -11.26 0.26 10.54
CA SER A 81 -11.97 -0.87 9.94
C SER A 81 -11.38 -2.21 10.39
N MET A 82 -10.05 -2.35 10.42
CA MET A 82 -9.34 -3.54 10.87
C MET A 82 -9.71 -3.91 12.31
N ARG A 83 -9.65 -2.94 13.23
CA ARG A 83 -10.05 -3.15 14.62
C ARG A 83 -11.52 -3.54 14.76
N LYS A 84 -12.40 -2.99 13.93
CA LYS A 84 -13.82 -3.37 13.94
C LYS A 84 -13.98 -4.84 13.56
N ILE A 85 -13.34 -5.28 12.47
CA ILE A 85 -13.43 -6.66 11.97
C ILE A 85 -12.84 -7.65 12.98
N LEU A 86 -11.66 -7.37 13.52
CA LEU A 86 -11.00 -8.24 14.51
C LEU A 86 -11.78 -8.40 15.83
N ASN A 87 -12.66 -7.43 16.15
CA ASN A 87 -13.52 -7.49 17.33
C ASN A 87 -14.93 -8.02 17.03
N GLU A 88 -15.23 -8.36 15.78
CA GLU A 88 -16.51 -8.99 15.43
C GLU A 88 -16.59 -10.38 16.11
N PRO A 89 -17.66 -10.70 16.85
CA PRO A 89 -17.76 -11.96 17.59
C PRO A 89 -17.53 -13.21 16.74
N ASP A 90 -17.95 -13.18 15.48
CA ASP A 90 -17.77 -14.30 14.55
C ASP A 90 -16.30 -14.53 14.23
N ILE A 91 -15.59 -13.46 13.89
CA ILE A 91 -14.17 -13.48 13.56
C ILE A 91 -13.35 -13.95 14.77
N LYS A 92 -13.71 -13.52 15.98
CA LYS A 92 -12.94 -13.79 17.19
C LYS A 92 -13.18 -15.18 17.79
N ASN A 93 -14.42 -15.68 17.73
CA ASN A 93 -14.82 -16.83 18.55
C ASN A 93 -15.08 -18.11 17.74
N TYR A 94 -15.27 -18.02 16.41
CA TYR A 94 -15.57 -19.19 15.59
C TYR A 94 -14.34 -19.74 14.90
N THR A 95 -14.14 -21.05 15.01
CA THR A 95 -13.03 -21.79 14.39
C THR A 95 -13.00 -21.65 12.86
N LEU A 96 -14.16 -21.39 12.25
CA LEU A 96 -14.27 -21.14 10.81
C LEU A 96 -13.40 -19.96 10.35
N TYR A 97 -13.21 -18.94 11.17
CA TYR A 97 -12.50 -17.71 10.81
C TYR A 97 -11.06 -17.64 11.33
N THR A 98 -10.52 -18.70 11.92
CA THR A 98 -9.20 -18.68 12.55
C THR A 98 -8.08 -18.26 11.58
N ASP A 99 -8.07 -18.78 10.36
CA ASP A 99 -7.04 -18.41 9.37
C ASP A 99 -7.17 -16.94 8.94
N LEU A 100 -8.41 -16.47 8.75
CA LEU A 100 -8.68 -15.06 8.46
C LEU A 100 -8.21 -14.16 9.61
N PHE A 101 -8.53 -14.54 10.84
CA PHE A 101 -8.12 -13.81 12.05
C PHE A 101 -6.60 -13.68 12.13
N ASN A 102 -5.87 -14.77 11.93
CA ASN A 102 -4.41 -14.79 11.99
C ASN A 102 -3.79 -13.88 10.91
N VAL A 103 -4.31 -13.92 9.68
CA VAL A 103 -3.85 -13.03 8.59
C VAL A 103 -4.12 -11.57 8.95
N LEU A 104 -5.33 -11.25 9.40
CA LEU A 104 -5.71 -9.87 9.76
C LEU A 104 -4.92 -9.35 10.96
N GLN A 105 -4.59 -10.20 11.93
CA GLN A 105 -3.78 -9.85 13.07
C GLN A 105 -2.36 -9.46 12.64
N GLY A 106 -1.70 -10.27 11.79
CA GLY A 106 -0.39 -9.92 11.24
C GLY A 106 -0.41 -8.65 10.39
N GLN A 107 -1.47 -8.44 9.60
CA GLN A 107 -1.65 -7.20 8.83
C GLN A 107 -1.89 -5.97 9.73
N SER A 108 -2.52 -6.15 10.90
CA SER A 108 -2.74 -5.05 11.85
C SER A 108 -1.43 -4.44 12.36
N GLU A 109 -0.36 -5.24 12.49
CA GLU A 109 0.96 -4.73 12.87
C GLU A 109 1.57 -3.85 11.79
N SER A 110 1.49 -4.29 10.53
CA SER A 110 1.95 -3.51 9.36
C SER A 110 1.17 -2.19 9.26
N LEU A 111 -0.14 -2.24 9.46
CA LEU A 111 -0.99 -1.06 9.43
C LEU A 111 -0.70 -0.10 10.60
N ALA A 112 -0.32 -0.63 11.76
CA ALA A 112 0.13 0.19 12.89
C ALA A 112 1.44 0.93 12.58
N LYS A 113 2.40 0.28 11.91
CA LYS A 113 3.63 0.93 11.42
C LYS A 113 3.34 2.01 10.39
N LEU A 114 2.46 1.73 9.41
CA LEU A 114 2.03 2.71 8.41
C LEU A 114 1.35 3.92 9.03
N LYS A 115 0.46 3.71 10.00
CA LYS A 115 -0.15 4.78 10.81
C LYS A 115 0.90 5.56 11.61
N GLY A 116 1.88 4.85 12.16
CA GLY A 116 3.06 5.43 12.79
C GLY A 116 3.95 6.22 11.85
N CYS A 117 3.66 6.29 10.54
CA CYS A 117 4.51 6.94 9.54
C CYS A 117 5.90 6.30 9.42
N ASP A 118 6.01 4.98 9.60
CA ASP A 118 7.23 4.24 9.28
C ASP A 118 7.52 4.36 7.77
N MET A 119 8.65 5.00 7.45
CA MET A 119 9.01 5.27 6.06
C MET A 119 9.37 4.00 5.28
N ARG A 120 9.95 3.00 5.94
CA ARG A 120 10.33 1.75 5.29
C ARG A 120 9.07 0.96 4.92
N GLU A 121 8.16 0.81 5.88
CA GLU A 121 6.86 0.17 5.64
C GLU A 121 6.06 0.92 4.56
N TYR A 122 6.09 2.26 4.59
CA TYR A 122 5.41 3.08 3.59
C TYR A 122 5.98 2.90 2.17
N ILE A 123 7.31 2.80 2.03
CA ILE A 123 7.94 2.51 0.73
C ILE A 123 7.51 1.14 0.20
N ILE A 124 7.48 0.11 1.07
CA ILE A 124 7.07 -1.25 0.71
C ILE A 124 5.59 -1.25 0.29
N ASP A 125 4.71 -0.61 1.06
CA ASP A 125 3.27 -0.53 0.74
C ASP A 125 3.04 0.18 -0.61
N LEU A 126 3.72 1.31 -0.85
CA LEU A 126 3.69 2.02 -2.13
C LEU A 126 4.17 1.15 -3.29
N TYR A 127 5.18 0.31 -3.09
CA TYR A 127 5.69 -0.61 -4.11
C TYR A 127 4.64 -1.65 -4.52
N HIS A 128 4.02 -2.33 -3.56
CA HIS A 128 2.96 -3.29 -3.87
C HIS A 128 1.74 -2.61 -4.49
N ASN A 129 1.41 -1.41 -4.02
CA ASN A 129 0.34 -0.62 -4.60
C ASN A 129 0.66 -0.25 -6.06
N ALA A 130 1.89 0.18 -6.36
CA ALA A 130 2.32 0.49 -7.73
C ALA A 130 2.25 -0.74 -8.65
N LYS A 131 2.61 -1.92 -8.14
CA LYS A 131 2.51 -3.21 -8.84
C LYS A 131 1.05 -3.55 -9.18
N ARG A 132 0.12 -3.39 -8.22
CA ARG A 132 -1.33 -3.57 -8.48
C ARG A 132 -1.86 -2.55 -9.48
N ARG A 133 -1.51 -1.27 -9.34
CA ARG A 133 -1.92 -0.23 -10.30
C ARG A 133 -1.40 -0.50 -11.71
N LEU A 134 -0.19 -1.05 -11.82
CA LEU A 134 0.38 -1.43 -13.10
C LEU A 134 -0.40 -2.56 -13.75
N SER A 135 -0.72 -3.63 -13.00
CA SER A 135 -1.53 -4.74 -13.53
C SER A 135 -2.96 -4.32 -13.90
N GLN A 136 -3.47 -3.24 -13.31
CA GLN A 136 -4.76 -2.63 -13.66
C GLN A 136 -4.68 -1.67 -14.86
N GLY A 137 -3.50 -1.46 -15.43
CA GLY A 137 -3.28 -0.48 -16.51
C GLY A 137 -3.35 0.99 -16.06
N ASN A 138 -3.36 1.26 -14.75
CA ASN A 138 -3.41 2.62 -14.20
C ASN A 138 -2.02 3.27 -14.17
N PHE A 139 -1.48 3.55 -15.36
CA PHE A 139 -0.14 4.13 -15.51
C PHE A 139 0.08 5.48 -14.83
N PRO A 140 -0.88 6.42 -14.76
CA PRO A 140 -0.68 7.67 -14.01
C PRO A 140 -0.38 7.42 -12.54
N ASP A 141 -1.15 6.53 -11.91
CA ASP A 141 -1.05 6.24 -10.48
C ASP A 141 0.21 5.41 -10.15
N THR A 142 0.59 4.50 -11.06
CA THR A 142 1.86 3.76 -11.00
C THR A 142 3.06 4.71 -11.08
N LEU A 143 3.10 5.62 -12.06
CA LEU A 143 4.22 6.57 -12.23
C LEU A 143 4.37 7.50 -11.03
N TRP A 144 3.26 7.99 -10.47
CA TRP A 144 3.29 8.81 -9.27
C TRP A 144 3.91 8.06 -8.09
N ARG A 145 3.60 6.77 -7.91
CA ARG A 145 4.19 5.93 -6.86
C ARG A 145 5.67 5.67 -7.09
N PHE A 146 6.10 5.38 -8.31
CA PHE A 146 7.52 5.20 -8.63
C PHE A 146 8.35 6.42 -8.24
N ILE A 147 7.88 7.62 -8.61
CA ILE A 147 8.55 8.88 -8.26
C ILE A 147 8.55 9.07 -6.74
N THR A 148 7.41 8.85 -6.07
CA THR A 148 7.28 9.00 -4.62
C THR A 148 8.22 8.05 -3.87
N ILE A 149 8.29 6.78 -4.25
CA ILE A 149 9.20 5.78 -3.67
C ILE A 149 10.64 6.25 -3.78
N TYR A 150 11.06 6.68 -4.98
CA TYR A 150 12.42 7.15 -5.18
C TYR A 150 12.75 8.36 -4.28
N GLU A 151 11.84 9.35 -4.20
CA GLU A 151 12.03 10.51 -3.32
C GLU A 151 12.15 10.11 -1.85
N LEU A 152 11.34 9.15 -1.38
CA LEU A 152 11.40 8.65 -0.01
C LEU A 152 12.72 7.91 0.25
N VAL A 153 13.20 7.11 -0.70
CA VAL A 153 14.50 6.45 -0.60
C VAL A 153 15.64 7.47 -0.47
N LEU A 154 15.63 8.53 -1.28
CA LEU A 154 16.63 9.60 -1.15
C LEU A 154 16.58 10.28 0.22
N LYS A 155 15.37 10.60 0.70
CA LYS A 155 15.19 11.21 2.04
C LYS A 155 15.70 10.30 3.15
N LEU A 156 15.44 9.00 3.04
CA LEU A 156 15.93 8.00 3.98
C LEU A 156 17.47 7.97 3.98
N LYS A 157 18.10 7.85 2.80
CA LYS A 157 19.56 7.83 2.67
C LYS A 157 20.24 9.10 3.14
N ALA A 158 19.70 10.27 2.79
CA ALA A 158 20.22 11.53 3.29
C ALA A 158 20.15 11.61 4.82
N THR A 159 19.06 11.11 5.42
CA THR A 159 18.94 11.09 6.89
C THR A 159 19.93 10.11 7.53
N GLU A 160 20.07 8.90 6.99
CA GLU A 160 21.06 7.92 7.44
C GLU A 160 22.50 8.47 7.33
N ALA A 161 22.80 9.18 6.24
CA ALA A 161 24.09 9.84 6.02
C ALA A 161 24.39 10.89 7.10
N ILE A 162 23.43 11.79 7.38
CA ILE A 162 23.55 12.79 8.44
C ILE A 162 23.75 12.10 9.79
N ALA A 163 22.93 11.11 10.10
CA ALA A 163 23.00 10.39 11.37
C ALA A 163 24.39 9.80 11.65
N ARG A 164 24.96 9.13 10.63
CA ARG A 164 26.29 8.52 10.71
C ARG A 164 27.38 9.59 10.90
N ASN A 165 27.35 10.65 10.10
CA ASN A 165 28.38 11.69 10.13
C ASN A 165 28.37 12.53 11.41
N TYR A 166 27.22 12.64 12.08
CA TYR A 166 27.07 13.42 13.31
C TYR A 166 26.90 12.56 14.58
N HIS A 167 27.14 11.24 14.48
CA HIS A 167 26.99 10.28 15.59
C HIS A 167 25.64 10.38 16.33
N LEU A 168 24.59 10.72 15.59
CA LEU A 168 23.25 10.84 16.15
C LEU A 168 22.65 9.44 16.28
N LYS A 169 22.02 9.16 17.41
CA LYS A 169 21.12 8.00 17.52
C LYS A 169 19.89 8.28 16.67
N VAL A 170 19.92 7.83 15.42
CA VAL A 170 18.68 7.65 14.67
C VAL A 170 18.08 6.35 15.14
N ASP A 171 16.92 6.46 15.79
CA ASP A 171 16.09 5.30 16.05
C ASP A 171 15.57 4.81 14.70
N THR A 172 16.32 3.90 14.07
CA THR A 172 16.01 3.38 12.73
C THR A 172 14.73 2.54 12.72
N GLU A 173 14.23 2.13 13.88
CA GLU A 173 12.95 1.43 14.06
C GLU A 173 11.79 2.41 14.29
N SER A 174 12.10 3.65 14.66
CA SER A 174 11.13 4.72 14.93
C SER A 174 11.55 6.02 14.23
N PHE A 175 11.63 5.97 12.90
CA PHE A 175 11.37 7.18 12.09
C PHE A 175 9.93 7.71 12.31
N ALA A 176 9.12 6.90 13.00
CA ALA A 176 7.70 7.01 13.27
C ALA A 176 7.28 8.14 14.21
N THR A 177 8.20 8.86 14.85
CA THR A 177 7.80 10.11 15.52
C THR A 177 7.68 11.21 14.48
N SER A 178 6.59 11.13 13.69
CA SER A 178 5.94 12.19 12.91
C SER A 178 6.80 12.89 11.85
N ILE A 179 6.27 13.08 10.64
CA ILE A 179 6.79 14.09 9.70
C ILE A 179 7.00 15.47 10.39
N ALA A 180 6.27 15.76 11.49
CA ALA A 180 6.49 16.92 12.35
C ALA A 180 7.67 16.79 13.32
N SER A 181 8.02 15.62 13.86
CA SER A 181 9.28 15.46 14.60
C SER A 181 10.46 15.19 13.66
N HIS A 182 10.25 14.68 12.45
CA HIS A 182 11.22 14.76 11.36
C HIS A 182 11.47 16.20 10.96
N ARG A 183 10.42 17.04 10.94
CA ARG A 183 10.56 18.49 10.74
C ARG A 183 11.31 19.14 11.90
N THR A 184 11.06 18.75 13.14
CA THR A 184 11.79 19.28 14.31
C THR A 184 13.21 18.76 14.38
N ILE A 185 13.46 17.49 14.09
CA ILE A 185 14.79 16.87 14.01
C ILE A 185 15.56 17.45 12.84
N VAL A 186 14.98 17.56 11.63
CA VAL A 186 15.63 18.24 10.49
C VAL A 186 15.82 19.71 10.80
N LYS A 187 14.89 20.40 11.47
CA LYS A 187 15.04 21.81 11.86
C LYS A 187 16.09 22.00 12.96
N ASP A 188 16.17 21.11 13.94
CA ASP A 188 17.17 21.11 15.02
C ASP A 188 18.52 20.62 14.50
N MET A 189 18.54 19.68 13.56
CA MET A 189 19.70 19.26 12.78
C MET A 189 20.20 20.42 11.92
N LEU A 190 19.33 21.16 11.23
CA LEU A 190 19.64 22.36 10.44
C LEU A 190 20.04 23.56 11.33
N LYS A 191 19.55 23.61 12.56
CA LYS A 191 19.89 24.61 13.59
C LYS A 191 21.20 24.28 14.31
N ASN A 192 21.57 23.02 14.46
CA ASN A 192 22.90 22.60 14.88
C ASN A 192 23.90 22.67 13.71
N ALA A 193 23.45 22.36 12.51
CA ALA A 193 24.07 22.72 11.24
C ALA A 193 23.99 24.22 10.92
N PHE A 194 23.57 25.07 11.85
CA PHE A 194 23.90 26.49 11.78
C PHE A 194 25.42 26.70 11.94
N ASP A 195 26.16 25.67 12.39
CA ASP A 195 27.61 25.53 12.22
C ASP A 195 28.05 25.07 10.81
N LEU A 196 27.14 24.64 9.92
CA LEU A 196 27.34 24.61 8.45
C LEU A 196 27.39 26.03 7.85
N ARG A 197 27.35 27.09 8.68
CA ARG A 197 27.55 28.50 8.29
C ARG A 197 28.72 28.71 7.34
N ASN A 198 29.76 27.89 7.45
CA ASN A 198 30.96 28.00 6.63
C ASN A 198 30.89 27.26 5.28
N ILE A 199 29.84 26.48 5.02
CA ILE A 199 29.61 25.81 3.72
C ILE A 199 28.58 26.57 2.86
N MET A 200 27.83 27.48 3.48
CA MET A 200 26.69 28.18 2.88
C MET A 200 26.98 29.63 2.50
N ASP A 201 28.18 29.96 2.03
CA ASP A 201 28.47 31.33 1.55
C ASP A 201 27.64 31.75 0.30
N ASN A 202 26.73 30.89 -0.18
CA ASN A 202 25.62 31.28 -1.05
C ASN A 202 24.38 31.69 -0.24
N ARG A 203 24.34 32.97 0.15
CA ARG A 203 23.27 33.63 0.92
C ARG A 203 21.85 33.58 0.31
N GLU A 204 21.67 33.07 -0.91
CA GLU A 204 20.34 32.90 -1.51
C GLU A 204 19.67 31.57 -1.16
N PHE A 205 20.42 30.57 -0.73
CA PHE A 205 19.91 29.20 -0.54
C PHE A 205 18.94 29.08 0.65
N TYR A 206 19.01 29.98 1.64
CA TYR A 206 18.33 29.82 2.94
C TYR A 206 17.21 30.82 3.23
N LYS A 207 16.79 31.64 2.26
CA LYS A 207 15.56 32.44 2.47
C LYS A 207 14.29 31.60 2.54
N LYS A 208 14.35 30.30 2.19
CA LYS A 208 13.24 29.34 2.30
C LYS A 208 13.75 27.95 2.63
N VAL A 209 14.05 27.66 3.90
CA VAL A 209 14.18 26.26 4.37
C VAL A 209 12.81 25.58 4.20
N PRO A 210 12.64 24.59 3.30
CA PRO A 210 11.33 23.97 3.14
C PRO A 210 11.02 23.13 4.37
N ALA A 211 9.73 23.05 4.72
CA ALA A 211 9.23 22.30 5.88
C ALA A 211 9.48 20.78 5.79
N SER A 212 9.99 20.27 4.67
CA SER A 212 10.34 18.90 4.38
C SER A 212 11.63 18.85 3.55
N LEU A 213 12.45 17.80 3.74
CA LEU A 213 13.64 17.59 2.91
C LEU A 213 13.18 17.27 1.48
N SER A 214 13.33 18.21 0.54
CA SER A 214 13.01 17.95 -0.87
C SER A 214 14.03 16.99 -1.49
N LYS A 215 13.67 16.43 -2.66
CA LYS A 215 14.58 15.60 -3.46
C LYS A 215 15.94 16.28 -3.70
N ASP A 216 15.91 17.52 -4.20
CA ASP A 216 17.14 18.28 -4.52
C ASP A 216 17.99 18.56 -3.28
N HIS A 217 17.36 18.77 -2.11
CA HIS A 217 18.08 18.92 -0.86
C HIS A 217 18.70 17.60 -0.39
N ALA A 218 18.00 16.48 -0.53
CA ALA A 218 18.54 15.16 -0.20
C ALA A 218 19.75 14.81 -1.08
N GLU A 219 19.68 15.05 -2.39
CA GLU A 219 20.79 14.82 -3.32
C GLU A 219 22.02 15.67 -2.97
N ARG A 220 21.82 16.97 -2.69
CA ARG A 220 22.91 17.88 -2.28
C ARG A 220 23.56 17.49 -0.96
N ILE A 221 22.78 17.02 0.01
CA ILE A 221 23.32 16.55 1.30
C ILE A 221 24.20 15.32 1.10
N LEU A 222 23.75 14.37 0.28
CA LEU A 222 24.49 13.15 -0.02
C LEU A 222 25.81 13.46 -0.75
N GLU A 223 25.77 14.37 -1.72
CA GLU A 223 26.97 14.87 -2.41
C GLU A 223 27.93 15.58 -1.43
N TYR A 224 27.42 16.46 -0.56
CA TYR A 224 28.21 17.20 0.41
C TYR A 224 28.90 16.31 1.44
N LEU A 225 28.17 15.34 2.02
CA LEU A 225 28.71 14.39 3.00
C LEU A 225 29.61 13.33 2.36
N LYS A 226 29.91 13.45 1.04
CA LYS A 226 30.62 12.47 0.22
C LYS A 226 30.02 11.06 0.32
N ASP A 227 28.76 10.97 0.72
CA ASP A 227 28.05 9.71 0.86
C ASP A 227 27.50 9.38 -0.53
N THR A 228 28.27 8.60 -1.28
CA THR A 228 27.89 8.27 -2.65
C THR A 228 26.69 7.34 -2.62
N LEU A 229 25.55 7.82 -3.13
CA LEU A 229 24.44 6.95 -3.49
C LEU A 229 24.97 5.81 -4.38
N PRO A 230 24.60 4.55 -4.10
CA PRO A 230 24.89 3.44 -5.00
C PRO A 230 24.56 3.83 -6.44
N LYS A 231 25.40 3.42 -7.40
CA LYS A 231 25.25 3.81 -8.82
C LYS A 231 23.85 3.50 -9.36
N SER A 232 23.24 2.41 -8.93
CA SER A 232 21.87 2.02 -9.24
C SER A 232 20.81 3.03 -8.77
N ILE A 233 20.99 3.66 -7.60
CA ILE A 233 20.09 4.72 -7.10
C ILE A 233 20.40 6.05 -7.79
N SER A 234 21.68 6.44 -7.95
CA SER A 234 22.05 7.72 -8.58
C SER A 234 21.80 7.77 -10.09
N GLN A 235 21.86 6.63 -10.78
CA GLN A 235 21.53 6.52 -12.20
C GLN A 235 20.04 6.22 -12.43
N PHE A 236 19.23 6.19 -11.36
CA PHE A 236 17.82 5.95 -11.48
C PHE A 236 17.19 6.99 -12.43
N PRO A 237 16.41 6.57 -13.43
CA PRO A 237 15.95 7.47 -14.47
C PRO A 237 14.72 8.28 -14.04
N ILE A 238 14.73 8.95 -12.87
CA ILE A 238 13.59 9.79 -12.38
C ILE A 238 13.18 10.75 -13.48
N LYS A 239 14.15 11.41 -14.12
CA LYS A 239 13.86 12.38 -15.16
C LYS A 239 13.02 11.74 -16.28
N LYS A 240 13.35 10.51 -16.70
CA LYS A 240 12.53 9.78 -17.68
C LYS A 240 11.15 9.45 -17.15
N MET A 241 11.00 9.08 -15.87
CA MET A 241 9.69 8.80 -15.28
C MET A 241 8.83 10.06 -15.11
N VAL A 242 9.45 11.19 -14.74
CA VAL A 242 8.81 12.52 -14.70
C VAL A 242 8.43 12.96 -16.10
N ASP A 243 9.28 12.74 -17.10
CA ASP A 243 8.97 13.02 -18.50
C ASP A 243 7.81 12.14 -19.00
N LYS A 244 7.78 10.85 -18.64
CA LYS A 244 6.66 9.94 -18.92
C LYS A 244 5.38 10.43 -18.24
N ARG A 245 5.44 10.84 -16.98
CA ARG A 245 4.29 11.42 -16.25
C ARG A 245 3.80 12.70 -16.92
N ASN A 246 4.69 13.62 -17.25
CA ASN A 246 4.34 14.89 -17.89
C ASN A 246 3.77 14.66 -19.29
N ALA A 247 4.32 13.71 -20.05
CA ALA A 247 3.79 13.33 -21.35
C ALA A 247 2.40 12.69 -21.24
N LEU A 248 2.16 11.88 -20.21
CA LEU A 248 0.85 11.30 -19.93
C LEU A 248 -0.18 12.38 -19.52
N LEU A 249 0.17 13.25 -18.57
CA LEU A 249 -0.75 14.25 -18.02
C LEU A 249 -1.03 15.41 -18.98
N HIS A 250 -0.01 15.91 -19.69
CA HIS A 250 -0.13 17.11 -20.53
C HIS A 250 -0.26 16.81 -22.02
N ARG A 251 0.10 15.61 -22.46
CA ARG A 251 0.09 15.23 -23.89
C ARG A 251 -0.70 13.96 -24.16
N MET A 252 -1.34 13.37 -23.15
CA MET A 252 -2.06 12.09 -23.23
C MET A 252 -1.25 10.97 -23.90
N LYS A 253 0.09 11.02 -23.75
CA LYS A 253 0.98 10.00 -24.30
C LYS A 253 1.15 8.89 -23.26
N PHE A 254 0.46 7.79 -23.49
CA PHE A 254 0.54 6.63 -22.61
C PHE A 254 1.90 5.94 -22.71
N PRO A 255 2.53 5.60 -21.57
CA PRO A 255 3.71 4.76 -21.57
C PRO A 255 3.36 3.35 -22.05
N ASN A 256 4.32 2.65 -22.63
CA ASN A 256 4.13 1.25 -23.00
C ASN A 256 4.25 0.36 -21.75
N GLU A 257 3.40 -0.66 -21.65
CA GLU A 257 3.34 -1.56 -20.50
C GLU A 257 4.68 -2.27 -20.25
N ALA A 258 5.32 -2.79 -21.31
CA ALA A 258 6.65 -3.41 -21.20
C ALA A 258 7.72 -2.45 -20.65
N GLY A 259 7.62 -1.15 -20.94
CA GLY A 259 8.53 -0.16 -20.36
C GLY A 259 8.21 0.16 -18.91
N MET A 260 6.94 0.09 -18.50
CA MET A 260 6.52 0.25 -17.10
C MET A 260 6.96 -0.92 -16.23
N HIS A 261 6.96 -2.15 -16.75
CA HIS A 261 7.50 -3.31 -16.03
C HIS A 261 9.00 -3.19 -15.79
N LYS A 262 9.76 -2.76 -16.81
CA LYS A 262 11.19 -2.48 -16.63
C LYS A 262 11.43 -1.39 -15.56
N ASP A 263 10.61 -0.35 -15.56
CA ASP A 263 10.68 0.69 -14.54
C ASP A 263 10.36 0.15 -13.13
N LEU A 264 9.42 -0.80 -13.00
CA LEU A 264 9.12 -1.49 -11.73
C LEU A 264 10.31 -2.29 -11.22
N ASP A 265 11.02 -3.02 -12.09
CA ASP A 265 12.21 -3.80 -11.73
C ASP A 265 13.32 -2.90 -11.17
N VAL A 266 13.52 -1.73 -11.80
CA VAL A 266 14.48 -0.74 -11.30
C VAL A 266 14.03 -0.18 -9.94
N ILE A 267 12.74 0.11 -9.75
CA ILE A 267 12.21 0.52 -8.44
C ILE A 267 12.48 -0.55 -7.37
N LYS A 268 12.25 -1.82 -7.70
CA LYS A 268 12.54 -2.94 -6.78
C LYS A 268 14.02 -2.95 -6.38
N GLU A 269 14.92 -2.79 -7.35
CA GLU A 269 16.37 -2.71 -7.09
C GLU A 269 16.72 -1.53 -6.17
N VAL A 270 16.14 -0.35 -6.41
CA VAL A 270 16.34 0.83 -5.56
C VAL A 270 15.89 0.55 -4.12
N ILE A 271 14.73 -0.06 -3.93
CA ILE A 271 14.22 -0.43 -2.61
C ILE A 271 15.15 -1.45 -1.94
N ASN A 272 15.58 -2.50 -2.65
CA ASN A 272 16.49 -3.52 -2.13
C ASN A 272 17.78 -2.93 -1.58
N ILE A 273 18.38 -2.05 -2.36
CA ILE A 273 19.64 -1.40 -2.01
C ILE A 273 19.43 -0.40 -0.87
N ALA A 274 18.29 0.28 -0.85
CA ALA A 274 17.99 1.25 0.17
C ALA A 274 17.67 0.63 1.53
N LEU A 275 16.81 -0.39 1.54
CA LEU A 275 16.25 -0.98 2.75
C LEU A 275 16.98 -2.24 3.20
N GLY A 276 17.86 -2.82 2.37
CA GLY A 276 18.60 -4.04 2.69
C GLY A 276 17.74 -5.30 2.76
N HIS A 277 16.49 -5.24 2.29
CA HIS A 277 15.58 -6.38 2.22
C HIS A 277 14.80 -6.37 0.90
N ASP A 278 14.35 -7.56 0.49
CA ASP A 278 13.47 -7.71 -0.68
C ASP A 278 12.06 -7.22 -0.33
N PRO A 279 11.51 -6.19 -1.00
CA PRO A 279 10.17 -5.70 -0.70
C PRO A 279 9.09 -6.75 -0.96
N GLU A 280 9.37 -7.82 -1.73
CA GLU A 280 8.44 -8.94 -1.88
C GLU A 280 8.31 -9.80 -0.61
N LYS A 281 9.20 -9.62 0.38
CA LYS A 281 9.18 -10.31 1.67
C LYS A 281 8.58 -9.39 2.74
N GLY A 282 7.25 -9.31 2.82
CA GLY A 282 6.54 -8.51 3.82
C GLY A 282 5.05 -8.87 3.95
N TYR A 283 4.41 -8.39 5.02
CA TYR A 283 2.98 -8.60 5.32
C TYR A 283 2.06 -7.51 4.73
N SER A 284 2.57 -6.75 3.76
CA SER A 284 1.82 -5.75 2.99
C SER A 284 0.74 -6.42 2.13
N LEU A 285 -0.05 -5.62 1.40
CA LEU A 285 -1.02 -6.11 0.41
C LEU A 285 -0.34 -6.70 -0.85
N SER A 286 0.61 -7.60 -0.67
CA SER A 286 1.28 -8.30 -1.75
C SER A 286 0.29 -9.15 -2.55
N VAL A 287 0.65 -9.50 -3.79
CA VAL A 287 -0.16 -10.39 -4.64
C VAL A 287 -0.38 -11.74 -3.94
N GLN A 288 0.68 -12.28 -3.31
CA GLN A 288 0.61 -13.54 -2.57
C GLN A 288 -0.38 -13.46 -1.40
N THR A 289 -0.34 -12.36 -0.65
CA THR A 289 -1.25 -12.12 0.48
C THR A 289 -2.71 -12.06 0.02
N LEU A 290 -2.99 -11.43 -1.13
CA LEU A 290 -4.32 -11.39 -1.70
C LEU A 290 -4.78 -12.76 -2.21
N ASP A 291 -3.88 -13.55 -2.81
CA ASP A 291 -4.19 -14.91 -3.23
C ASP A 291 -4.54 -15.83 -2.06
N ASP A 292 -3.77 -15.74 -0.97
CA ASP A 292 -4.04 -16.53 0.24
C ASP A 292 -5.34 -16.09 0.92
N LEU A 293 -5.62 -14.78 0.96
CA LEU A 293 -6.90 -14.26 1.41
C LEU A 293 -8.07 -14.79 0.56
N CYS A 294 -7.92 -14.82 -0.77
CA CYS A 294 -8.94 -15.35 -1.66
C CYS A 294 -9.23 -16.83 -1.41
N LYS A 295 -8.21 -17.63 -1.07
CA LYS A 295 -8.39 -19.04 -0.68
C LYS A 295 -9.18 -19.14 0.63
N ILE A 296 -8.82 -18.34 1.63
CA ILE A 296 -9.50 -18.30 2.93
C ILE A 296 -10.96 -17.91 2.77
N ILE A 297 -11.28 -16.85 2.03
CA ILE A 297 -12.66 -16.41 1.75
C ILE A 297 -13.47 -17.54 1.11
N LYS A 298 -12.89 -18.18 0.09
CA LYS A 298 -13.54 -19.29 -0.63
C LYS A 298 -13.81 -20.49 0.29
N GLU A 299 -12.88 -20.80 1.20
CA GLU A 299 -13.03 -21.89 2.16
C GLU A 299 -14.10 -21.60 3.20
N ILE A 300 -14.10 -20.40 3.78
CA ILE A 300 -15.10 -19.94 4.75
C ILE A 300 -16.51 -19.98 4.15
N TYR A 301 -16.65 -19.52 2.91
CA TYR A 301 -17.96 -19.50 2.25
C TYR A 301 -18.45 -20.91 1.90
N ARG A 302 -17.56 -21.83 1.51
CA ARG A 302 -17.91 -23.21 1.14
C ARG A 302 -18.23 -24.12 2.32
N LYS A 303 -17.59 -23.89 3.47
CA LYS A 303 -17.92 -24.61 4.70
C LYS A 303 -19.29 -24.11 5.18
N ALA A 304 -20.33 -24.80 4.74
CA ALA A 304 -21.68 -24.64 5.26
C ALA A 304 -21.69 -24.98 6.75
N GLY A 305 -22.39 -24.17 7.56
CA GLY A 305 -22.91 -24.63 8.84
C GLY A 305 -23.97 -25.70 8.65
#